data_AF-X1G493-F1
#
_entry.id   AF-X1G493-F1
#
_cell.length_a   1.000
_cell.length_b   1.000
_cell.length_c   1.000
_cell.angle_alpha   90.00
_cell.angle_beta   90.00
_cell.angle_gamma   90.00
#
_symmetry.space_group_name_H-M   'P 1'
#
loop_
_entity.id
_entity.type
_entity.pdbx_description
1 polymer ?
#
loop_
_entity_poly.entity_id
_entity_poly.type
_entity_poly.pdbx_seq_one_letter_code
_entity_poly.pdbx_strand_id
1 'polypeptide(L)'
;MLSGGQSFFDKAEIKDLCAYLRLIANADDDPAFIRAVTTPRRGIGNTTLEALGSFAGQAKVSLFEAVYMGGIEARLSARQVEPLRMFCDFIQRLT
;
A
#
# COMPACT_ATOMS: atom_id res chain seq x y z
N MET A 1 -35.94 -6.16 -14.60
CA MET A 1 -35.65 -4.71 -14.64
C MET A 1 -34.15 -4.54 -14.40
N LEU A 2 -33.51 -3.58 -15.05
CA LEU A 2 -32.09 -3.54 -15.42
C LEU A 2 -31.08 -3.89 -14.31
N SER A 3 -30.29 -4.95 -14.51
CA SER A 3 -29.01 -5.19 -13.82
C SER A 3 -27.99 -5.80 -14.79
N GLY A 4 -27.73 -5.09 -15.89
CA GLY A 4 -26.66 -5.45 -16.84
C GLY A 4 -25.43 -4.54 -16.74
N GLY A 5 -25.39 -3.65 -15.74
CA GLY A 5 -24.26 -2.74 -15.50
C GLY A 5 -23.31 -3.28 -14.45
N GLN A 6 -22.04 -2.85 -14.52
CA GLN A 6 -21.02 -3.11 -13.50
C GLN A 6 -21.55 -2.77 -12.10
N SER A 7 -21.36 -3.68 -11.13
CA SER A 7 -21.77 -3.44 -9.73
C SER A 7 -21.15 -2.14 -9.22
N PHE A 8 -21.86 -1.39 -8.37
CA PHE A 8 -21.33 -0.14 -7.80
C PHE A 8 -19.96 -0.35 -7.13
N PHE A 9 -19.79 -1.47 -6.43
CA PHE A 9 -18.53 -1.86 -5.78
C PHE A 9 -17.46 -2.35 -6.74
N ASP A 10 -17.79 -2.60 -8.00
CA ASP A 10 -16.81 -2.99 -9.00
C ASP A 10 -16.05 -1.83 -9.61
N LYS A 11 -16.54 -0.60 -9.42
CA LYS A 11 -15.88 0.61 -9.88
C LYS A 11 -14.51 0.76 -9.23
N ALA A 12 -13.50 1.11 -10.04
CA ALA A 12 -12.12 1.22 -9.57
C ALA A 12 -11.99 2.23 -8.42
N GLU A 13 -12.63 3.40 -8.55
CA GLU A 13 -12.64 4.44 -7.52
C GLU A 13 -13.19 3.97 -6.17
N ILE A 14 -14.22 3.12 -6.17
CA ILE A 14 -14.82 2.57 -4.95
C ILE A 14 -13.88 1.57 -4.33
N LYS A 15 -13.28 0.68 -5.13
CA LYS A 15 -12.26 -0.27 -4.65
C LYS A 15 -11.03 0.44 -4.09
N ASP A 16 -10.61 1.55 -4.69
CA ASP A 16 -9.50 2.38 -4.22
C ASP A 16 -9.83 3.00 -2.86
N LEU A 17 -10.98 3.66 -2.74
CA LEU A 17 -11.42 4.24 -1.46
C LEU A 17 -11.56 3.16 -0.36
N CYS A 18 -12.13 2.02 -0.68
CA CYS A 18 -12.22 0.89 0.24
C CYS A 18 -10.83 0.38 0.67
N ALA A 19 -9.82 0.45 -0.18
CA ALA A 19 -8.45 0.09 0.21
C ALA A 19 -7.88 1.08 1.24
N TYR A 20 -8.09 2.39 1.08
CA TYR A 20 -7.70 3.36 2.12
C TYR A 20 -8.40 3.08 3.45
N LEU A 21 -9.72 2.89 3.43
CA LEU A 21 -10.49 2.65 4.65
C LEU A 21 -10.07 1.35 5.35
N ARG A 22 -9.85 0.28 4.59
CA ARG A 22 -9.35 -0.99 5.15
C ARG A 22 -7.96 -0.83 5.75
N LEU A 23 -7.07 -0.10 5.09
CA LEU A 23 -5.71 0.13 5.59
C LEU A 23 -5.69 0.99 6.86
N ILE A 24 -6.54 2.03 6.93
CA ILE A 24 -6.72 2.84 8.15
C ILE A 24 -7.24 1.97 9.30
N ALA A 25 -8.18 1.07 9.01
CA ALA A 25 -8.73 0.17 10.02
C ALA A 25 -7.77 -0.97 10.42
N ASN A 26 -6.89 -1.39 9.51
CA ASN A 26 -5.94 -2.48 9.70
C ASN A 26 -4.67 -2.26 8.85
N ALA A 27 -3.59 -1.85 9.51
CA ALA A 27 -2.30 -1.63 8.86
C ALA A 27 -1.66 -2.92 8.29
N ASP A 28 -2.11 -4.10 8.74
CA ASP A 28 -1.60 -5.40 8.28
C ASP A 28 -2.30 -5.93 7.02
N ASP A 29 -3.22 -5.17 6.43
CA ASP A 29 -3.90 -5.53 5.18
C ASP A 29 -3.02 -5.21 3.96
N ASP A 30 -2.06 -6.10 3.65
CA ASP A 30 -1.13 -5.93 2.52
C ASP A 30 -1.82 -5.69 1.16
N PRO A 31 -2.93 -6.39 0.80
CA PRO A 31 -3.67 -6.07 -0.41
C PRO A 31 -4.26 -4.65 -0.42
N ALA A 32 -4.75 -4.16 0.73
CA ALA A 32 -5.19 -2.78 0.87
C ALA A 32 -4.01 -1.81 0.73
N PHE A 33 -2.87 -2.12 1.36
CA PHE A 33 -1.65 -1.34 1.25
C PHE A 33 -1.22 -1.16 -0.20
N ILE A 34 -1.04 -2.26 -0.95
CA ILE A 34 -0.59 -2.23 -2.36
C ILE A 34 -1.53 -1.38 -3.20
N ARG A 35 -2.84 -1.50 -3.00
CA ARG A 35 -3.82 -0.73 -3.77
C ARG A 35 -3.83 0.75 -3.39
N ALA A 36 -3.83 1.06 -2.10
CA ALA A 36 -3.88 2.44 -1.60
C ALA A 36 -2.59 3.21 -1.91
N VAL A 37 -1.43 2.56 -1.82
CA VAL A 37 -0.13 3.20 -2.09
C VAL A 37 0.08 3.48 -3.58
N THR A 38 -0.46 2.63 -4.47
CA THR A 38 -0.32 2.78 -5.93
C THR A 38 -1.38 3.69 -6.57
N THR A 39 -2.46 4.03 -5.84
CA THR A 39 -3.55 4.89 -6.36
C THR A 39 -3.88 6.05 -5.41
N PRO A 40 -3.78 7.33 -5.85
CA PRO A 40 -3.24 7.78 -7.13
C PRO A 40 -1.74 7.45 -7.25
N ARG A 41 -1.19 7.50 -8.48
CA ARG A 41 0.22 7.14 -8.72
C ARG A 41 1.17 8.04 -7.92
N ARG A 42 2.02 7.42 -7.10
CA ARG A 42 3.02 8.09 -6.24
C ARG A 42 4.47 7.93 -6.70
N GLY A 43 4.69 7.43 -7.91
CA GLY A 43 6.03 7.08 -8.38
C GLY A 43 6.63 5.84 -7.70
N ILE A 44 5.82 5.05 -7.00
CA ILE A 44 6.21 3.76 -6.43
C ILE A 44 5.97 2.70 -7.50
N GLY A 45 7.06 2.14 -8.03
CA GLY A 45 7.02 1.13 -9.08
C GLY A 45 6.90 -0.30 -8.53
N ASN A 46 6.58 -1.25 -9.41
CA ASN A 46 6.46 -2.67 -9.05
C ASN A 46 7.75 -3.22 -8.44
N THR A 47 8.92 -2.87 -8.97
CA THR A 47 10.21 -3.31 -8.43
C THR A 47 10.42 -2.88 -6.97
N THR A 48 9.94 -1.69 -6.61
CA THR A 48 9.97 -1.21 -5.22
C THR A 48 9.05 -2.04 -4.32
N LEU A 49 7.83 -2.36 -4.79
CA LEU A 49 6.87 -3.17 -4.03
C LEU A 49 7.30 -4.63 -3.89
N GLU A 50 7.92 -5.21 -4.92
CA GLU A 50 8.47 -6.57 -4.88
C GLU A 50 9.63 -6.68 -3.88
N ALA A 51 10.54 -5.71 -3.88
CA ALA A 51 11.63 -5.66 -2.91
C ALA A 51 11.12 -5.47 -1.48
N LEU A 52 10.12 -4.60 -1.28
CA LEU A 52 9.45 -4.43 0.02
C LEU A 52 8.76 -5.71 0.47
N GLY A 53 8.02 -6.39 -0.42
CA GLY A 53 7.35 -7.65 -0.11
C GLY A 53 8.32 -8.79 0.21
N SER A 54 9.43 -8.87 -0.50
CA SER A 54 10.50 -9.83 -0.17
C SER A 54 11.12 -9.53 1.19
N PHE A 55 11.36 -8.26 1.51
CA PHE A 55 11.87 -7.84 2.83
C PHE A 55 10.86 -8.17 3.94
N ALA A 56 9.60 -7.78 3.77
CA ALA A 56 8.52 -8.04 4.72
C ALA A 56 8.32 -9.53 4.98
N GLY A 57 8.31 -10.35 3.91
CA GLY A 57 8.17 -11.81 4.01
C GLY A 57 9.33 -12.48 4.76
N GLN A 58 10.56 -11.98 4.62
CA GLN A 58 11.72 -12.47 5.39
C GLN A 58 11.63 -12.09 6.87
N ALA A 59 11.20 -10.87 7.16
CA ALA A 59 11.01 -10.36 8.51
C ALA A 59 9.71 -10.87 9.18
N LYS A 60 8.80 -11.47 8.40
CA LYS A 60 7.46 -11.93 8.82
C LYS A 60 6.60 -10.81 9.41
N VAL A 61 6.65 -9.64 8.79
CA VAL A 61 5.85 -8.46 9.15
C VAL A 61 4.99 -8.02 7.96
N SER A 62 4.04 -7.11 8.19
CA SER A 62 3.27 -6.50 7.10
C SER A 62 4.12 -5.56 6.24
N LEU A 63 3.65 -5.24 5.04
CA LEU A 63 4.29 -4.24 4.17
C LEU A 63 4.37 -2.88 4.84
N PHE A 64 3.35 -2.53 5.63
CA PHE A 64 3.30 -1.26 6.36
C PHE A 64 4.40 -1.18 7.41
N GLU A 65 4.57 -2.22 8.22
CA GLU A 65 5.62 -2.30 9.23
C GLU A 65 7.02 -2.34 8.60
N ALA A 66 7.18 -3.09 7.52
CA ALA A 66 8.45 -3.22 6.79
C ALA A 66 9.04 -1.88 6.29
N VAL A 67 8.20 -0.86 6.06
CA VAL A 67 8.65 0.49 5.64
C VAL A 67 9.45 1.20 6.75
N TYR A 68 9.13 0.92 8.01
CA TYR A 68 9.78 1.51 9.19
C TYR A 68 10.90 0.66 9.76
N MET A 69 10.99 -0.61 9.36
CA MET A 69 12.10 -1.47 9.77
C MET A 69 13.42 -0.98 9.18
N GLY A 70 14.45 -0.94 10.02
CA GLY A 70 15.81 -0.71 9.56
C GLY A 70 16.28 -1.85 8.65
N GLY A 71 17.01 -1.51 7.59
CA GLY A 71 17.62 -2.47 6.67
C GLY A 71 16.91 -2.58 5.32
N ILE A 72 15.74 -1.96 5.15
CA ILE A 72 15.11 -1.81 3.83
C ILE A 72 15.99 -0.96 2.90
N GLU A 73 16.78 -0.05 3.46
CA GLU A 73 17.75 0.80 2.76
C GLU A 73 18.89 0.00 2.10
N ALA A 74 19.12 -1.25 2.52
CA ALA A 74 20.06 -2.16 1.86
C ALA A 74 19.49 -2.75 0.55
N ARG A 75 18.16 -2.69 0.36
CA ARG A 75 17.44 -3.22 -0.81
C ARG A 75 16.90 -2.12 -1.72
N LEU A 76 16.58 -0.96 -1.17
CA LEU A 76 15.95 0.16 -1.86
C LEU A 76 16.75 1.44 -1.66
N SER A 77 16.89 2.21 -2.74
CA SER A 77 17.48 3.55 -2.65
C SER A 77 16.58 4.50 -1.86
N ALA A 78 17.15 5.56 -1.28
CA ALA A 78 16.38 6.57 -0.56
C ALA A 78 15.21 7.14 -1.37
N ARG A 79 15.38 7.34 -2.68
CA ARG A 79 14.32 7.81 -3.58
C ARG A 79 13.14 6.84 -3.71
N GLN A 80 13.36 5.55 -3.50
CA GLN A 80 12.31 4.52 -3.52
C GLN A 80 11.63 4.37 -2.16
N VAL A 81 12.37 4.55 -1.07
CA VAL A 81 11.86 4.44 0.32
C VAL A 81 11.03 5.67 0.69
N GLU A 82 11.46 6.87 0.28
CA GLU A 82 10.83 8.13 0.70
C GLU A 82 9.32 8.19 0.37
N PRO A 83 8.85 7.84 -0.84
CA PRO A 83 7.42 7.83 -1.14
C PRO A 83 6.61 6.81 -0.33
N LEU A 84 7.22 5.67 0.04
CA LEU A 84 6.58 4.68 0.92
C LEU A 84 6.40 5.26 2.31
N ARG A 85 7.44 5.89 2.87
CA ARG A 85 7.39 6.53 4.19
C ARG A 85 6.39 7.66 4.24
N MET A 86 6.43 8.58 3.27
CA MET A 86 5.45 9.67 3.18
C MET A 86 4.00 9.16 3.14
N PHE A 87 3.75 8.05 2.44
CA PHE A 87 2.43 7.42 2.41
C PHE A 87 2.05 6.81 3.76
N CYS A 88 2.95 6.04 4.39
CA CYS A 88 2.66 5.42 5.68
C CYS A 88 2.49 6.47 6.78
N ASP A 89 3.29 7.54 6.79
CA ASP A 89 3.17 8.68 7.69
C ASP A 89 1.82 9.39 7.51
N PHE A 90 1.36 9.52 6.26
CA PHE A 90 0.03 10.06 5.96
C PHE A 90 -1.08 9.20 6.56
N ILE A 91 -1.01 7.88 6.42
CA ILE A 91 -2.00 6.96 6.98
C ILE A 91 -1.98 7.00 8.52
N GLN A 92 -0.78 7.01 9.14
CA GLN A 92 -0.64 7.11 10.60
C GLN A 92 -1.22 8.41 11.19
N ARG A 93 -1.25 9.50 10.42
CA ARG A 93 -1.88 10.75 10.87
C ARG A 93 -3.42 10.70 10.86
N LEU A 94 -4.01 9.69 10.23
CA LEU A 94 -5.46 9.51 10.14
C LEU A 94 -6.02 8.51 11.16
N THR A 95 -5.14 7.76 11.82
CA THR A 95 -5.45 6.78 12.89
C THR A 95 -5.23 7.41 14.26
#